data_AF-A0A959I2K8-F1
#
_entry.id   AF-A0A959I2K8-F1
#
_cell.length_a   1.000
_cell.length_b   1.000
_cell.length_c   1.000
_cell.angle_alpha   90.00
_cell.angle_beta   90.00
_cell.angle_gamma   90.00
#
_symmetry.space_group_name_H-M   'P 1'
#
loop_
_entity.id
_entity.type
_entity.pdbx_description
1 polymer ?
#
loop_
_entity_poly.entity_id
_entity_poly.type
_entity_poly.pdbx_seq_one_letter_code
_entity_poly.pdbx_strand_id
1 'polypeptide(L)'
;GLAFEKHRDREQSLAIIHRYHERLELPYDLLWAGYYQKEEAAKALPMLNQILSYPTMIFVDRSGRVRRIHTGFSGPATSKYEAFKADFEEYVQQLLSEKTTTF
;
A
#
# COMPACT_ATOMS: atom_id res chain seq x y z
N GLY A 1 -3.66 -3.31 4.53
CA GLY A 1 -3.15 -3.33 3.15
C GLY A 1 -4.15 -3.98 2.21
N LEU A 2 -3.98 -3.76 0.91
CA LEU A 2 -4.76 -4.40 -0.15
C LEU A 2 -3.88 -5.42 -0.88
N ALA A 3 -4.33 -6.67 -0.94
CA ALA A 3 -3.63 -7.78 -1.57
C ALA A 3 -4.27 -8.13 -2.90
N PHE A 4 -3.49 -8.06 -3.97
CA PHE A 4 -3.90 -8.54 -5.28
C PHE A 4 -3.19 -9.87 -5.57
N GLU A 5 -3.95 -10.95 -5.57
CA GLU A 5 -3.44 -12.32 -5.54
C GLU A 5 -3.34 -12.95 -6.94
N LYS A 6 -2.46 -13.95 -7.06
CA LYS A 6 -2.25 -14.68 -8.32
C LYS A 6 -3.34 -15.70 -8.65
N HIS A 7 -4.18 -16.05 -7.68
CA HIS A 7 -5.27 -17.00 -7.90
C HIS A 7 -6.58 -16.21 -8.04
N ARG A 8 -7.43 -16.66 -8.96
CA ARG A 8 -8.79 -16.10 -9.10
C ARG A 8 -9.75 -16.69 -8.07
N ASP A 9 -9.44 -17.86 -7.54
CA ASP A 9 -10.22 -18.45 -6.46
C ASP A 9 -10.06 -17.64 -5.17
N ARG A 10 -11.20 -17.22 -4.62
CA ARG A 10 -11.25 -16.32 -3.46
C ARG A 10 -10.77 -17.02 -2.19
N GLU A 11 -11.24 -18.24 -1.93
CA GLU A 11 -10.91 -18.99 -0.72
C GLU A 11 -9.41 -19.31 -0.67
N GLN A 12 -8.84 -19.74 -1.80
CA GLN A 12 -7.41 -19.96 -1.95
C GLN A 12 -6.60 -18.67 -1.70
N SER A 13 -7.06 -17.55 -2.23
CA SER A 13 -6.42 -16.23 -2.04
C SER A 13 -6.46 -15.80 -0.58
N LEU A 14 -7.62 -15.93 0.08
CA LEU A 14 -7.80 -15.61 1.50
C LEU A 14 -6.91 -16.49 2.39
N ALA A 15 -6.80 -17.78 2.10
CA ALA A 15 -5.92 -18.68 2.86
C ALA A 15 -4.43 -18.31 2.73
N ILE A 16 -4.00 -17.82 1.55
CA ILE A 16 -2.64 -17.30 1.34
C ILE A 16 -2.41 -16.01 2.12
N ILE A 17 -3.35 -15.07 2.03
CA ILE A 17 -3.33 -13.79 2.75
C ILE A 17 -3.26 -14.02 4.25
N HIS A 18 -4.10 -14.90 4.80
CA HIS A 18 -4.14 -15.22 6.22
C HIS A 18 -2.79 -15.75 6.71
N ARG A 19 -2.25 -16.77 6.03
CA ARG A 19 -0.94 -17.34 6.37
C ARG A 19 0.19 -16.31 6.23
N TYR A 20 0.11 -15.40 5.26
CA TYR A 20 1.09 -14.32 5.12
C TYR A 20 1.01 -13.34 6.29
N HIS A 21 -0.21 -12.95 6.66
CA HIS A 21 -0.48 -12.07 7.80
C HIS A 21 0.02 -12.66 9.13
N GLU A 22 -0.30 -13.94 9.41
CA GLU A 22 0.16 -14.64 10.61
C GLU A 22 1.68 -14.78 10.66
N ARG A 23 2.30 -15.22 9.55
CA ARG A 23 3.74 -15.50 9.51
C ARG A 23 4.60 -14.25 9.69
N LEU A 24 4.11 -13.09 9.26
CA LEU A 24 4.80 -11.82 9.40
C LEU A 24 4.30 -10.99 10.58
N GLU A 25 3.35 -11.51 11.36
CA GLU A 25 2.75 -10.84 12.51
C GLU A 25 2.33 -9.40 12.19
N LEU A 26 1.65 -9.22 11.05
CA LEU A 26 1.33 -7.88 10.56
C LEU A 26 0.38 -7.18 11.56
N PRO A 27 0.70 -5.94 11.99
CA PRO A 27 -0.12 -5.22 12.95
C PRO A 27 -1.33 -4.52 12.29
N TYR A 28 -1.68 -4.92 11.07
CA TYR A 28 -2.73 -4.29 10.26
C TYR A 28 -3.43 -5.32 9.38
N ASP A 29 -4.71 -5.08 9.11
CA ASP A 29 -5.52 -5.96 8.27
C ASP A 29 -4.96 -6.04 6.85
N LEU A 30 -5.00 -7.23 6.26
CA LEU A 30 -4.70 -7.45 4.85
C LEU A 30 -5.96 -7.95 4.13
N LEU A 31 -6.50 -7.13 3.23
CA LEU A 31 -7.76 -7.40 2.54
C LEU A 31 -7.51 -7.88 1.12
N TRP A 32 -8.25 -8.88 0.66
CA TRP A 32 -8.22 -9.31 -0.73
C TRP A 32 -8.90 -8.27 -1.63
N ALA A 33 -8.14 -7.72 -2.58
CA ALA A 33 -8.57 -6.67 -3.50
C ALA A 33 -8.76 -7.15 -4.95
N GLY A 34 -8.46 -8.43 -5.23
CA GLY A 34 -8.69 -9.05 -6.52
C GLY A 34 -7.45 -9.70 -7.12
N TYR A 35 -7.40 -9.79 -8.45
CA TYR A 35 -6.32 -10.42 -9.20
C TYR A 35 -5.15 -9.46 -9.43
N TYR A 36 -3.91 -9.95 -9.34
CA TYR A 36 -2.66 -9.14 -9.41
C TYR A 36 -2.44 -8.36 -10.72
N GLN A 37 -3.14 -8.70 -11.79
CA GLN A 37 -2.96 -8.06 -13.08
C GLN A 37 -3.23 -6.56 -13.01
N LYS A 38 -2.29 -5.74 -13.49
CA LYS A 38 -2.28 -4.28 -13.29
C LYS A 38 -3.57 -3.61 -13.79
N GLU A 39 -4.08 -4.08 -14.93
CA GLU A 39 -5.31 -3.57 -15.55
C GLU A 39 -6.55 -3.87 -14.71
N GLU A 40 -6.59 -5.00 -14.00
CA GLU A 40 -7.68 -5.35 -13.08
C GLU A 40 -7.52 -4.61 -11.76
N ALA A 41 -6.31 -4.54 -11.21
CA ALA A 41 -6.02 -3.83 -9.98
C ALA A 41 -6.29 -2.32 -10.07
N ALA A 42 -6.03 -1.70 -11.23
CA ALA A 42 -6.37 -0.30 -11.48
C ALA A 42 -7.89 -0.04 -11.42
N LYS A 43 -8.74 -1.02 -11.76
CA LYS A 43 -10.20 -0.88 -11.66
C LYS A 43 -10.68 -0.85 -10.20
N ALA A 44 -9.99 -1.55 -9.31
CA ALA A 44 -10.28 -1.56 -7.88
C ALA A 44 -9.87 -0.24 -7.19
N LEU A 45 -8.93 0.50 -7.79
CA LEU A 45 -8.39 1.75 -7.26
C LEU A 45 -8.51 2.88 -8.30
N PRO A 46 -9.75 3.31 -8.64
CA PRO A 46 -9.99 4.28 -9.72
C PRO A 46 -9.42 5.68 -9.45
N MET A 47 -9.03 5.96 -8.20
CA MET A 47 -8.31 7.19 -7.85
C MET A 47 -6.86 7.20 -8.32
N LEU A 48 -6.34 6.08 -8.83
CA LEU A 48 -5.01 5.97 -9.40
C LEU A 48 -5.12 5.98 -10.93
N ASN A 49 -4.31 6.79 -11.60
CA ASN A 49 -4.24 6.78 -13.07
C ASN A 49 -3.82 5.40 -13.61
N GLN A 50 -2.90 4.73 -12.92
CA GLN A 50 -2.45 3.36 -13.20
C GLN A 50 -1.58 2.82 -12.05
N ILE A 51 -1.57 1.50 -11.85
CA ILE A 51 -0.63 0.83 -10.93
C ILE A 51 0.60 0.39 -11.75
N LEU A 52 1.72 1.09 -11.56
CA LEU A 52 2.93 0.86 -12.35
C LEU A 52 3.73 -0.35 -11.88
N SER A 53 3.85 -0.56 -10.57
CA SER A 53 4.57 -1.69 -9.98
C SER A 53 4.06 -2.02 -8.58
N TYR A 54 4.39 -3.22 -8.11
CA TYR A 54 4.16 -3.63 -6.73
C TYR A 54 5.48 -3.60 -5.94
N PRO A 55 5.43 -3.29 -4.64
CA PRO A 55 4.30 -2.69 -3.94
C PRO A 55 4.06 -1.23 -4.38
N THR A 56 2.84 -0.71 -4.22
CA THR A 56 2.54 0.73 -4.34
C THR A 56 2.06 1.22 -2.98
N MET A 57 2.67 2.29 -2.50
CA MET A 57 2.35 2.95 -1.23
C MET A 57 1.57 4.23 -1.51
N ILE A 58 0.45 4.42 -0.82
CA ILE A 58 -0.44 5.57 -0.99
C ILE A 58 -0.55 6.26 0.37
N PHE A 59 -0.21 7.54 0.41
CA PHE A 59 -0.41 8.39 1.57
C PHE A 59 -1.73 9.11 1.46
N VAL A 60 -2.57 8.93 2.47
CA VAL A 60 -3.90 9.54 2.57
C VAL A 60 -3.92 10.41 3.81
N ASP A 61 -4.38 11.65 3.68
CA ASP A 61 -4.52 12.55 4.83
C ASP A 61 -5.83 12.32 5.61
N ARG A 62 -6.01 13.08 6.70
CA ARG A 62 -7.21 13.00 7.56
C ARG A 62 -8.52 13.38 6.83
N SER A 63 -8.45 14.08 5.70
CA SER A 63 -9.61 14.40 4.86
C SER A 63 -9.95 13.30 3.84
N GLY A 64 -9.20 12.19 3.85
CA GLY A 64 -9.38 11.10 2.91
C GLY A 64 -8.78 11.38 1.52
N ARG A 65 -7.95 12.42 1.38
CA ARG A 65 -7.34 12.78 0.10
C ARG A 65 -5.99 12.10 -0.08
N VAL A 66 -5.74 11.59 -1.29
CA VAL A 66 -4.42 11.07 -1.67
C VAL A 66 -3.44 12.24 -1.79
N ARG A 67 -2.32 12.16 -1.05
CA ARG A 67 -1.30 13.21 -0.99
C ARG A 67 -0.02 12.85 -1.71
N ARG A 68 0.36 11.57 -1.68
CA ARG A 68 1.55 11.05 -2.36
C ARG A 68 1.33 9.59 -2.72
N ILE A 69 1.86 9.19 -3.86
CA ILE A 69 1.92 7.80 -4.30
C ILE A 69 3.39 7.48 -4.55
N HIS A 70 3.90 6.42 -3.91
CA HIS A 70 5.25 5.91 -4.11
C HIS A 70 5.14 4.52 -4.73
N THR A 71 5.76 4.32 -5.89
CA THR A 71 5.66 3.05 -6.63
C THR A 71 6.98 2.29 -6.53
N GLY A 72 6.91 1.02 -6.16
CA GLY A 72 8.07 0.19 -5.83
C GLY A 72 8.51 0.35 -4.37
N PHE A 73 9.56 -0.37 -4.01
CA PHE A 73 10.17 -0.31 -2.69
C PHE A 73 11.67 -0.58 -2.79
N SER A 74 12.48 0.35 -2.29
CA SER A 74 13.92 0.14 -2.14
C SER A 74 14.16 -0.63 -0.85
N GLY A 75 14.25 -1.95 -0.92
CA GLY A 75 14.36 -2.79 0.28
C GLY A 75 15.70 -2.69 1.02
N PRO A 76 15.82 -3.32 2.21
CA PRO A 76 17.00 -3.23 3.09
C PRO A 76 18.34 -3.60 2.44
N ALA A 77 18.31 -4.44 1.40
CA ALA A 77 19.48 -4.85 0.65
C ALA A 77 19.99 -3.79 -0.35
N THR A 78 19.32 -2.64 -0.47
CA THR A 78 19.68 -1.57 -1.41
C THR A 78 20.36 -0.41 -0.68
N SER A 79 21.31 0.26 -1.34
CA SER A 79 21.96 1.48 -0.79
C SER A 79 20.99 2.65 -0.58
N LYS A 80 19.78 2.57 -1.15
CA LYS A 80 18.74 3.61 -1.06
C LYS A 80 17.79 3.43 0.12
N TYR A 81 17.89 2.35 0.88
CA TYR A 81 16.92 2.03 1.93
C TYR A 81 16.87 3.05 3.07
N GLU A 82 18.02 3.49 3.58
CA GLU A 82 18.04 4.45 4.70
C GLU A 82 17.51 5.82 4.27
N ALA A 83 17.83 6.27 3.04
CA ALA A 83 17.26 7.49 2.49
C ALA A 83 15.74 7.38 2.31
N PHE A 84 15.25 6.22 1.86
CA PHE A 84 13.81 5.94 1.77
C PHE A 84 13.13 6.01 3.14
N LYS A 85 13.72 5.42 4.19
CA LYS A 85 13.18 5.48 5.55
C LYS A 85 13.11 6.90 6.09
N ALA A 86 14.14 7.71 5.85
CA ALA A 86 14.18 9.10 6.27
C ALA A 86 13.08 9.93 5.57
N ASP A 87 12.95 9.84 4.24
CA ASP A 87 11.89 10.50 3.47
C ASP A 87 10.49 10.04 3.89
N PHE A 88 10.33 8.74 4.18
CA PHE A 88 9.07 8.19 4.68
C PHE A 88 8.70 8.82 6.04
N GLU A 89 9.61 8.78 7.01
CA GLU A 89 9.37 9.29 8.37
C GLU A 89 9.09 10.79 8.34
N GLU A 90 9.91 11.57 7.63
CA GLU A 90 9.73 13.02 7.49
C GLU A 90 8.35 13.35 6.91
N TYR A 91 7.93 12.64 5.86
CA TYR A 91 6.64 12.87 5.23
C TYR A 91 5.45 12.48 6.12
N VAL A 92 5.55 11.39 6.87
CA VAL A 92 4.53 11.01 7.85
C VAL A 92 4.41 12.06 8.95
N GLN A 93 5.54 12.53 9.50
CA GLN A 93 5.53 13.59 10.52
C GLN A 93 4.93 14.89 9.99
N GLN A 94 5.24 15.26 8.74
CA GLN A 94 4.61 16.40 8.09
C GLN A 94 3.07 16.24 8.08
N LEU A 95 2.56 15.12 7.58
CA LEU A 95 1.11 14.86 7.52
C LEU A 95 0.45 14.87 8.90
N LEU A 96 1.13 14.37 9.94
CA LEU A 96 0.61 14.37 11.31
C LEU A 96 0.52 15.78 11.90
N SER A 97 1.46 16.66 11.53
CA SER A 97 1.53 18.06 11.99
C SER A 97 0.50 18.98 11.32
N GLU A 98 -0.05 18.58 10.17
CA GLU A 98 -1.05 19.37 9.46
C GLU A 98 -2.33 19.51 10.30
N LYS A 99 -2.81 20.75 10.46
CA LYS A 99 -4.08 21.01 11.13
C LYS A 99 -5.21 20.49 10.26
N THR A 100 -6.16 19.79 10.87
CA THR A 100 -7.40 19.41 10.18
C THR A 100 -8.22 20.68 10.01
N THR A 101 -8.31 21.20 8.79
CA THR A 101 -9.26 22.27 8.49
C THR A 101 -10.66 21.68 8.56
N THR A 102 -11.31 21.83 9.72
CA THR A 102 -12.73 21.51 9.89
C THR A 102 -13.53 22.52 9.06
N PHE A 103 -14.33 22.02 8.11
CA PHE A 103 -15.36 22.81 7.42
C PHE A 103 -16.66 22.76 8.23
#